data_AF-A0A4Q2LPP3-F1
#
_entry.id   AF-A0A4Q2LPP3-F1
#
_cell.length_a   1.000
_cell.length_b   1.000
_cell.length_c   1.000
_cell.angle_alpha   90.00
_cell.angle_beta   90.00
_cell.angle_gamma   90.00
#
_symmetry.space_group_name_H-M   'P 1'
#
loop_
_entity.id
_entity.type
_entity.pdbx_description
1 polymer ?
#
loop_
_entity_poly.entity_id
_entity_poly.type
_entity_poly.pdbx_seq_one_letter_code
_entity_poly.pdbx_strand_id
1 'polypeptide(L)' 'MMKHVFKVGTLIVLLMYFVLMVIGLSRGTLTMWTGVLMTLIAGSLVAIIYWFSKLLAYVNRRLYEELRRMMK' A
#
# COMPACT_ATOMS: atom_id res chain seq x y z
N MET A 1 14.03 -8.22 7.79
CA MET A 1 12.95 -9.05 7.23
C MET A 1 11.65 -8.28 6.99
N MET A 2 11.09 -7.58 8.00
CA MET A 2 9.78 -6.89 7.90
C MET A 2 9.65 -5.84 6.77
N LYS A 3 10.73 -5.13 6.42
CA LYS A 3 10.75 -4.18 5.29
C LYS A 3 10.52 -4.83 3.93
N HIS A 4 11.00 -6.06 3.73
CA HIS A 4 10.82 -6.77 2.46
C HIS A 4 9.41 -7.32 2.31
N VAL A 5 8.84 -7.88 3.38
CA VAL A 5 7.46 -8.39 3.37
C VAL A 5 6.47 -7.27 3.08
N PHE A 6 6.69 -6.09 3.66
CA PHE A 6 5.85 -4.92 3.38
C PHE A 6 5.95 -4.46 1.92
N LYS A 7 7.17 -4.47 1.35
CA LYS A 7 7.43 -4.13 -0.06
C LYS A 7 6.77 -5.13 -1.03
N VAL A 8 6.85 -6.42 -0.72
CA VAL A 8 6.24 -7.50 -1.52
C VAL A 8 4.72 -7.45 -1.41
N GLY A 9 4.17 -7.20 -0.22
CA GLY A 9 2.73 -7.03 -0.01
C GLY A 9 2.16 -5.84 -0.78
N THR A 10 2.85 -4.69 -0.76
CA THR A 10 2.44 -3.54 -1.58
C THR A 10 2.56 -3.84 -3.08
N LEU A 11 3.59 -4.56 -3.51
CA LEU A 11 3.75 -4.95 -4.92
C LEU A 11 2.61 -5.86 -5.40
N ILE A 12 2.21 -6.84 -4.59
CA ILE A 12 1.11 -7.77 -4.91
C ILE A 12 -0.21 -7.01 -5.05
N VAL A 13 -0.51 -6.09 -4.13
CA VAL A 13 -1.73 -5.26 -4.18
C VAL A 13 -1.74 -4.41 -5.46
N LEU A 14 -0.60 -3.83 -5.83
CA LEU A 14 -0.46 -3.02 -7.04
C LEU A 14 -0.67 -3.84 -8.32
N LEU A 15 -0.12 -5.06 -8.36
CA LEU A 15 -0.28 -6.01 -9.45
C LEU A 15 -1.74 -6.45 -9.61
N MET A 16 -2.39 -6.80 -8.50
CA MET A 16 -3.79 -7.24 -8.50
C MET A 16 -4.74 -6.12 -8.93
N TYR A 17 -4.45 -4.89 -8.51
CA TYR A 17 -5.16 -3.70 -8.96
C TYR A 17 -5.04 -3.48 -10.47
N PHE A 18 -3.83 -3.64 -11.01
CA PHE A 18 -3.57 -3.50 -12.45
C PHE A 18 -4.35 -4.53 -13.27
N VAL A 19 -4.37 -5.80 -12.81
CA VAL A 19 -5.13 -6.88 -13.46
C VAL A 19 -6.62 -6.58 -13.45
N LEU A 20 -7.19 -6.14 -12.33
CA LEU A 20 -8.61 -5.76 -12.23
C LEU A 20 -8.95 -4.59 -13.16
N MET A 21 -8.05 -3.62 -13.27
CA MET A 21 -8.23 -2.46 -14.14
C MET A 21 -8.25 -2.87 -15.62
N VAL A 22 -7.32 -3.74 -16.04
CA VAL A 22 -7.26 -4.26 -17.42
C VAL A 22 -8.49 -5.11 -17.74
N ILE A 23 -8.97 -5.94 -16.81
CA ILE A 23 -10.19 -6.73 -16.97
C ILE A 23 -11.43 -5.83 -17.09
N GLY A 24 -11.51 -4.78 -16.28
CA GLY A 24 -12.63 -3.83 -16.31
C GLY A 24 -12.69 -2.99 -17.59
N LEU A 25 -11.53 -2.57 -18.12
CA LEU A 25 -11.42 -1.90 -19.42
C LEU A 25 -11.79 -2.83 -20.58
N SER A 26 -11.31 -4.07 -20.57
CA SER A 26 -11.56 -5.02 -21.66
C SER A 26 -13.00 -5.54 -21.72
N ARG A 27 -13.76 -5.50 -20.62
CA ARG A 27 -15.19 -5.80 -20.60
C ARG A 27 -16.09 -4.64 -21.05
N GLY A 28 -15.53 -3.47 -21.35
CA GLY A 28 -16.31 -2.29 -21.74
C GLY A 28 -17.23 -1.74 -20.64
N THR A 29 -17.15 -2.29 -19.43
CA THR A 29 -17.91 -1.87 -18.25
C THR A 29 -17.31 -0.64 -17.59
N LEU A 30 -16.03 -0.35 -17.84
CA LEU A 30 -15.38 0.88 -17.39
C LEU A 30 -15.23 1.89 -18.53
N THR A 31 -15.89 3.03 -18.38
CA THR A 31 -15.64 4.24 -19.16
C THR A 31 -14.20 4.72 -18.93
N MET A 32 -13.57 5.31 -19.94
CA MET A 32 -12.19 5.86 -19.86
C MET A 32 -11.98 6.75 -18.62
N TRP A 33 -12.98 7.59 -18.31
CA TRP A 33 -13.03 8.44 -17.12
C TRP A 33 -13.03 7.67 -15.79
N THR A 34 -13.79 6.58 -15.73
CA THR A 34 -13.85 5.70 -14.56
C THR A 34 -12.50 5.05 -14.31
N GLY A 35 -11.79 4.65 -15.37
CA GLY A 35 -10.43 4.13 -15.29
C GLY A 35 -9.47 5.16 -14.71
N VAL A 36 -9.46 6.39 -15.24
CA VAL A 36 -8.59 7.47 -14.75
C VAL A 36 -8.86 7.77 -13.26
N LEU A 37 -10.13 7.90 -12.86
CA LEU A 37 -10.50 8.13 -11.46
C LEU A 37 -10.04 6.98 -10.56
N MET A 38 -10.22 5.74 -11.00
CA MET A 38 -9.76 4.56 -10.28
C MET A 38 -8.23 4.60 -10.08
N THR A 39 -7.45 4.82 -11.14
CA THR A 39 -5.98 4.91 -11.04
C THR A 39 -5.55 6.00 -10.06
N LEU A 40 -6.23 7.15 -10.08
CA LEU A 40 -5.94 8.28 -9.20
C LEU A 40 -6.22 7.96 -7.73
N ILE A 41 -7.34 7.27 -7.46
CA ILE A 41 -7.71 6.78 -6.13
C ILE A 41 -6.71 5.71 -5.65
N ALA A 42 -6.29 4.78 -6.52
CA ALA A 42 -5.34 3.75 -6.14
C ALA A 42 -3.94 4.32 -5.89
N GLY A 43 -3.48 5.24 -6.74
CA GLY A 43 -2.21 5.93 -6.54
C GLY A 43 -2.18 6.72 -5.23
N SER A 44 -3.27 7.42 -4.89
CA SER A 44 -3.39 8.11 -3.61
C SER A 44 -3.44 7.15 -2.42
N LEU A 45 -4.14 6.02 -2.52
CA LEU A 45 -4.12 4.96 -1.51
C LEU A 45 -2.72 4.40 -1.26
N VAL A 46 -1.97 4.11 -2.33
CA VAL A 46 -0.59 3.62 -2.23
C VAL A 46 0.31 4.66 -1.56
N ALA A 47 0.16 5.94 -1.91
CA ALA A 47 0.93 7.03 -1.30
C ALA A 47 0.63 7.15 0.21
N ILE A 48 -0.65 7.08 0.59
CA ILE A 48 -1.08 7.11 2.00
C ILE A 48 -0.50 5.92 2.76
N ILE A 49 -0.64 4.69 2.23
CA ILE A 49 -0.12 3.48 2.86
C ILE A 49 1.40 3.56 3.00
N TYR A 50 2.11 4.02 1.98
CA TYR A 50 3.56 4.17 2.03
C TYR A 50 3.99 5.14 3.14
N TRP A 51 3.29 6.27 3.25
CA TRP A 51 3.58 7.26 4.28
C TRP A 51 3.23 6.76 5.68
N PHE A 52 2.08 6.08 5.81
CA PHE A 52 1.61 5.49 7.06
C PHE A 52 2.55 4.39 7.56
N SER A 53 3.05 3.53 6.67
CA SER A 53 4.04 2.51 7.01
C SER A 53 5.36 3.08 7.48
N LYS A 54 5.78 4.22 6.92
CA LYS A 54 6.96 4.94 7.41
C LYS A 54 6.74 5.46 8.83
N LEU A 55 5.53 5.95 9.11
CA LEU A 55 5.10 6.44 10.41
C LEU A 55 5.03 5.31 11.44
N LEU A 56 4.43 4.18 11.09
CA LEU A 56 4.40 2.97 11.91
C LEU A 56 5.80 2.43 12.19
N ALA A 57 6.71 2.44 11.21
CA ALA A 57 8.09 2.02 11.44
C ALA A 57 8.81 2.92 12.46
N TYR A 58 8.50 4.21 12.48
CA TYR A 58 9.04 5.16 13.45
C TYR A 58 8.48 4.88 14.86
N VAL A 59 7.17 4.70 14.96
CA VAL A 59 6.49 4.36 16.21
C VAL A 59 6.97 3.02 16.76
N ASN A 60 7.09 2.00 15.90
CA ASN A 60 7.53 0.67 16.29
C ASN A 60 8.96 0.68 16.83
N ARG A 61 9.85 1.50 16.24
CA ARG A 61 11.23 1.66 16.74
C ARG A 61 11.25 2.28 18.14
N ARG A 62 10.42 3.30 18.38
CA ARG A 62 10.28 3.96 19.68
C ARG A 62 9.70 3.02 20.73
N LEU A 63 8.65 2.27 20.38
CA LEU A 63 8.07 1.25 21.25
C LEU A 63 9.08 0.15 21.59
N TYR A 64 9.89 -0.30 20.63
CA TYR A 64 10.88 -1.34 20.87
C TYR A 64 11.97 -0.88 21.86
N GLU A 65 12.39 0.39 21.78
CA GLU A 65 13.33 0.97 22.74
C GLU A 65 12.72 1.14 24.14
N GLU A 66 11.46 1.54 24.24
CA GLU A 66 10.75 1.60 25.53
C GLU A 66 10.57 0.21 26.15
N LEU A 67 10.15 -0.79 25.35
CA LEU A 67 10.01 -2.16 25.81
C LEU A 67 11.34 -2.74 26.31
N ARG A 68 12.44 -2.42 25.60
CA ARG A 68 13.79 -2.83 26.00
C ARG A 68 14.25 -2.17 27.30
N ARG A 69 13.79 -0.95 27.61
CA ARG A 69 14.08 -0.29 28.89
C ARG A 69 13.28 -0.87 30.05
N MET A 70 12.03 -1.30 29.83
CA MET A 70 11.22 -1.93 30.88
C MET A 70 11.66 -3.36 31.23
N MET A 71 12.38 -4.02 30.33
CA MET A 71 12.88 -5.38 30.54
C MET A 71 14.20 -5.45 31.34
N LYS A 72 14.76 -4.30 31.71
CA LYS A 72 16.05 -4.19 32.42
C LYS A 72 15.82 -3.62 33.83
#